data_AF-A0A933VJV8-F1
#
_entry.id   AF-A0A933VJV8-F1
#
_cell.length_a   1.000
_cell.length_b   1.000
_cell.length_c   1.000
_cell.angle_alpha   90.00
_cell.angle_beta   90.00
_cell.angle_gamma   90.00
#
_symmetry.space_group_name_H-M   'P 1'
#
loop_
_entity.id
_entity.type
_entity.pdbx_description
1 polymer ?
#
loop_
_entity_poly.entity_id
_entity_poly.type
_entity_poly.pdbx_seq_one_letter_code
_entity_poly.pdbx_strand_id
1 'polypeptide(L)'
;MTTLPPPPPPPLAHPAGIVEPAGVGRPMRPPRPGELTAAWRGTFIVGWGCVLVAMVAIGRTAWKMGLSTWWTGPRFEPQLLPVLLIPSLVSVVLIVLAARNARFLPYWGIVGAIALAAIATGDLGRFDGLAAAEFTVAGAALLVSLASFAGVLRRADPDPRQ
;
A
#
# COMPACT_ATOMS: atom_id res chain seq x y z
N MET A 1 29.57 41.37 -67.67
CA MET A 1 28.32 40.59 -67.58
C MET A 1 28.44 39.70 -66.34
N THR A 2 27.83 40.14 -65.24
CA THR A 2 27.95 39.48 -63.93
C THR A 2 26.76 38.54 -63.75
N THR A 3 27.00 37.23 -63.74
CA THR A 3 25.96 36.21 -63.55
C THR A 3 25.64 36.06 -62.07
N LEU A 4 24.37 36.22 -61.69
CA LEU A 4 23.88 35.95 -60.33
C LEU A 4 24.12 34.47 -59.94
N PRO A 5 24.49 34.19 -58.69
CA PRO A 5 24.59 32.82 -58.20
C PRO A 5 23.21 32.14 -58.16
N PRO A 6 23.14 30.81 -58.38
CA PRO A 6 21.88 30.08 -58.38
C PRO A 6 21.23 30.10 -56.98
N PRO A 7 19.88 30.06 -56.91
CA PRO A 7 19.17 30.05 -55.64
C PRO A 7 19.48 28.77 -54.83
N PRO A 8 19.46 28.86 -53.49
CA PRO A 8 19.72 27.70 -52.64
C PRO A 8 18.66 26.61 -52.85
N PRO A 9 19.03 25.32 -52.69
CA PRO A 9 18.09 24.22 -52.80
C PRO A 9 16.98 24.36 -51.75
N PRO A 10 15.75 23.94 -52.06
CA PRO A 10 14.67 23.96 -51.08
C PRO A 10 15.06 23.14 -49.84
N PRO A 11 14.66 23.57 -48.63
CA PRO A 11 14.89 22.79 -47.42
C PRO A 11 14.34 21.37 -47.62
N LEU A 12 15.17 20.37 -47.35
CA LEU A 12 14.70 18.99 -47.25
C LEU A 12 13.52 19.00 -46.28
N ALA A 13 12.36 18.54 -46.75
CA ALA A 13 11.23 18.31 -45.87
C ALA A 13 11.69 17.35 -44.78
N HIS A 14 11.94 17.86 -43.58
CA HIS A 14 12.06 17.02 -42.40
C HIS A 14 10.75 16.23 -42.34
N PRO A 15 10.79 14.88 -42.26
CA PRO A 15 9.58 14.10 -42.12
C PRO A 15 8.81 14.67 -40.93
N ALA A 16 7.66 15.26 -41.26
CA ALA A 16 6.74 15.82 -40.29
C ALA A 16 6.46 14.76 -39.24
N GLY A 17 6.80 15.07 -37.99
CA GLY A 17 6.38 14.35 -36.81
C GLY A 17 6.49 12.83 -36.90
N ILE A 18 7.60 12.28 -36.40
CA ILE A 18 7.43 11.09 -35.58
C ILE A 18 6.50 11.54 -34.45
N VAL A 19 5.20 11.26 -34.59
CA VAL A 19 4.30 11.20 -33.46
C VAL A 19 4.89 10.10 -32.60
N GLU A 20 5.73 10.48 -31.65
CA GLU A 20 6.20 9.58 -30.62
C GLU A 20 4.91 9.00 -30.01
N PRO A 21 4.66 7.68 -30.12
CA PRO A 21 3.44 7.12 -29.58
C PRO A 21 3.41 7.51 -28.10
N ALA A 22 2.36 8.24 -27.72
CA ALA A 22 2.08 8.61 -26.34
C ALA A 22 1.90 7.32 -25.53
N GLY A 23 3.03 6.76 -25.10
CA GLY A 23 3.13 5.35 -24.76
C GLY A 23 4.57 4.87 -24.55
N VAL A 24 5.58 5.75 -24.61
CA VAL A 24 6.90 5.46 -24.03
C VAL A 24 6.66 5.20 -22.54
N GLY A 25 6.59 3.91 -22.19
CA GLY A 25 6.34 3.45 -20.84
C GLY A 25 7.28 4.19 -19.90
N ARG A 26 6.74 4.73 -18.79
CA ARG A 26 7.57 5.35 -17.74
C ARG A 26 8.79 4.46 -17.53
N PRO A 27 10.02 5.00 -17.56
CA PRO A 27 11.22 4.19 -17.37
C PRO A 27 11.02 3.35 -16.11
N MET A 28 10.92 2.02 -16.31
CA MET A 28 10.62 1.11 -15.24
C MET A 28 11.82 1.16 -14.30
N ARG A 29 11.63 1.73 -13.11
CA ARG A 29 12.71 1.85 -12.13
C ARG A 29 13.30 0.46 -11.92
N PRO A 30 14.63 0.29 -11.97
CA PRO A 30 15.25 -0.99 -11.67
C PRO A 30 14.80 -1.47 -10.28
N PRO A 31 14.34 -2.72 -10.14
CA PRO A 31 13.88 -3.27 -8.87
C PRO A 31 14.98 -3.18 -7.82
N ARG A 32 14.62 -2.78 -6.60
CA ARG A 32 15.60 -2.61 -5.53
C ARG A 32 15.51 -3.77 -4.53
N PRO A 33 16.64 -4.21 -3.96
CA PRO A 33 16.63 -5.16 -2.85
C PRO A 33 15.73 -4.68 -1.72
N GLY A 34 14.95 -5.57 -1.12
CA GLY A 34 13.98 -5.26 -0.07
C GLY A 34 12.62 -4.77 -0.56
N GLU A 35 12.43 -4.54 -1.87
CA GLU A 35 11.09 -4.34 -2.46
C GLU A 35 10.39 -5.69 -2.66
N LEU A 36 9.06 -5.70 -2.66
CA LEU A 36 8.28 -6.88 -3.03
C LEU A 36 8.20 -7.01 -4.55
N THR A 37 8.16 -8.26 -5.05
CA THR A 37 7.77 -8.50 -6.45
C THR A 37 6.35 -8.00 -6.71
N ALA A 38 6.03 -7.69 -7.98
CA ALA A 38 4.73 -7.12 -8.34
C ALA A 38 3.53 -7.99 -7.87
N ALA A 39 3.64 -9.31 -8.00
CA ALA A 39 2.62 -10.26 -7.57
C ALA A 39 2.43 -10.21 -6.04
N TRP A 40 3.51 -10.34 -5.27
CA TRP A 40 3.45 -10.31 -3.80
C TRP A 40 3.04 -8.94 -3.25
N ARG A 41 3.39 -7.86 -3.94
CA ARG A 41 2.88 -6.52 -3.62
C ARG A 41 1.38 -6.42 -3.80
N GLY A 42 0.84 -7.02 -4.88
CA GLY A 42 -0.61 -7.15 -5.08
C GLY A 42 -1.27 -7.94 -3.95
N THR A 43 -0.71 -9.10 -3.59
CA THR A 43 -1.18 -9.92 -2.47
C THR A 43 -1.17 -9.15 -1.15
N PHE A 44 -0.10 -8.39 -0.86
CA PHE A 44 -0.01 -7.55 0.33
C PHE A 44 -1.10 -6.47 0.35
N ILE A 45 -1.31 -5.78 -0.77
CA ILE A 45 -2.37 -4.75 -0.90
C ILE A 45 -3.76 -5.36 -0.66
N VAL A 46 -4.05 -6.50 -1.28
CA VAL A 46 -5.34 -7.19 -1.12
C VAL A 46 -5.52 -7.65 0.32
N GLY A 47 -4.51 -8.28 0.93
CA GLY A 47 -4.56 -8.76 2.31
C GLY A 47 -4.82 -7.61 3.30
N TRP A 48 -4.07 -6.51 3.19
CA TRP A 48 -4.30 -5.32 4.02
C TRP A 48 -5.60 -4.59 3.69
N GLY A 49 -6.09 -4.70 2.45
CA GLY A 49 -7.44 -4.26 2.06
C GLY A 49 -8.54 -5.04 2.79
N CYS A 50 -8.39 -6.36 2.92
CA CYS A 50 -9.31 -7.18 3.71
C CYS A 50 -9.26 -6.80 5.20
N VAL A 51 -8.08 -6.53 5.76
CA VAL A 51 -7.91 -6.04 7.15
C VAL A 51 -8.65 -4.71 7.35
N LEU A 52 -8.51 -3.77 6.41
CA LEU A 52 -9.23 -2.49 6.44
C LEU A 52 -10.75 -2.70 6.46
N VAL A 53 -11.28 -3.51 5.55
CA VAL A 53 -12.72 -3.81 5.49
C VAL A 53 -13.20 -4.48 6.78
N ALA A 54 -12.43 -5.42 7.32
CA ALA A 54 -12.77 -6.09 8.57
C ALA A 54 -12.86 -5.11 9.74
N MET A 55 -11.88 -4.21 9.90
CA MET A 55 -11.92 -3.20 10.97
C MET A 55 -13.10 -2.23 10.85
N VAL A 56 -13.42 -1.80 9.62
CA VAL A 56 -14.61 -0.98 9.39
C VAL A 56 -15.89 -1.75 9.74
N ALA A 57 -15.97 -3.04 9.36
CA ALA A 57 -17.12 -3.88 9.68
C ALA A 57 -17.29 -4.10 11.19
N ILE A 58 -16.19 -4.33 11.92
CA ILE A 58 -16.17 -4.45 13.38
C ILE A 58 -16.72 -3.18 14.03
N GLY A 59 -16.17 -2.01 13.68
CA GLY A 59 -16.64 -0.73 14.24
C GLY A 59 -18.11 -0.45 13.94
N ARG A 60 -18.56 -0.70 12.70
CA ARG A 60 -19.98 -0.55 12.32
C ARG A 60 -20.89 -1.51 13.07
N THR A 61 -20.44 -2.74 13.33
CA THR A 61 -21.20 -3.75 14.06
C THR A 61 -21.30 -3.37 15.53
N ALA A 62 -20.20 -2.97 16.15
CA ALA A 62 -20.17 -2.46 17.52
C ALA A 62 -21.16 -1.28 17.69
N TRP A 63 -21.12 -0.32 16.78
CA TRP A 63 -22.00 0.84 16.80
C TRP A 63 -23.49 0.48 16.68
N LYS A 64 -23.83 -0.50 15.83
CA LYS A 64 -25.21 -1.01 15.68
C LYS A 64 -25.70 -1.74 16.92
N MET A 65 -24.82 -2.49 17.58
CA MET A 65 -25.10 -3.21 18.82
C MET A 65 -25.13 -2.29 20.05
N GLY A 66 -24.83 -1.00 19.88
CA GLY A 66 -24.74 -0.05 20.99
C GLY A 66 -23.49 -0.25 21.86
N LEU A 67 -22.51 -1.03 21.38
CA LEU A 67 -21.21 -1.17 22.02
C LEU A 67 -20.36 0.06 21.73
N SER A 68 -19.70 0.57 22.76
CA SER A 68 -18.78 1.70 22.66
C SER A 68 -17.36 1.18 22.80
N THR A 69 -16.72 0.79 21.69
CA THR A 69 -15.27 0.57 21.77
C THR A 69 -14.59 1.85 22.20
N TRP A 70 -13.38 1.73 22.72
CA TRP A 70 -12.65 2.93 23.15
C TRP A 70 -12.35 3.91 22.00
N TRP A 71 -12.48 3.46 20.75
CA TRP A 71 -12.21 4.24 19.54
C TRP A 71 -13.47 4.64 18.74
N THR A 72 -14.63 3.98 18.92
CA THR A 72 -15.89 4.39 18.28
C THR A 72 -16.73 5.35 19.13
N GLY A 73 -16.70 5.20 20.45
CA GLY A 73 -17.54 5.93 21.39
C GLY A 73 -19.02 5.47 21.38
N PRO A 74 -19.84 5.99 22.32
CA PRO A 74 -21.26 5.65 22.42
C PRO A 74 -22.07 6.10 21.19
N ARG A 75 -23.18 5.41 20.93
CA ARG A 75 -24.02 5.71 19.76
C ARG A 75 -24.52 7.16 19.68
N PHE A 76 -24.84 7.74 20.83
CA PHE A 76 -25.38 9.10 20.95
C PHE A 76 -24.31 10.17 21.17
N GLU A 77 -23.06 9.76 21.36
CA GLU A 77 -21.92 10.66 21.55
C GLU A 77 -20.70 10.05 20.83
N PRO A 78 -20.71 10.06 19.49
CA PRO A 78 -19.67 9.40 18.71
C PRO A 78 -18.31 10.06 18.97
N GLN A 79 -17.27 9.25 18.93
CA GLN A 79 -15.93 9.76 19.16
C GLN A 79 -15.46 10.67 18.02
N LEU A 80 -14.47 11.51 18.33
CA LEU A 80 -13.87 12.41 17.36
C LEU A 80 -13.37 11.62 16.13
N LEU A 81 -13.62 12.16 14.93
CA LEU A 81 -13.30 11.50 13.66
C LEU A 81 -11.85 10.96 13.60
N PRO A 82 -10.80 11.66 14.07
CA PRO A 82 -9.45 11.11 14.06
C PRO A 82 -9.32 9.82 14.87
N VAL A 83 -9.98 9.74 16.04
CA VAL A 83 -9.95 8.58 16.93
C VAL A 83 -10.69 7.41 16.30
N LEU A 84 -11.86 7.68 15.70
CA LEU A 84 -12.67 6.70 14.98
C LEU A 84 -11.89 6.05 13.82
N LEU A 85 -10.99 6.79 13.19
CA LEU A 85 -10.22 6.32 12.05
C LEU A 85 -8.92 5.60 12.42
N ILE A 86 -8.45 5.66 13.68
CA ILE A 86 -7.15 5.11 14.10
C ILE A 86 -6.94 3.68 13.60
N PRO A 87 -7.86 2.71 13.80
CA PRO A 87 -7.60 1.32 13.41
C PRO A 87 -7.55 1.15 11.88
N SER A 88 -8.40 1.88 11.17
CA SER A 88 -8.45 1.84 9.70
C SER A 88 -7.23 2.52 9.08
N LEU A 89 -6.71 3.57 9.71
CA LEU A 89 -5.58 4.35 9.21
C LEU A 89 -4.31 3.50 9.10
N VAL A 90 -4.08 2.56 10.02
CA VAL A 90 -2.96 1.60 9.96
C VAL A 90 -2.96 0.87 8.61
N SER A 91 -4.12 0.34 8.22
CA SER A 91 -4.26 -0.42 6.97
C SER A 91 -4.11 0.47 5.74
N VAL A 92 -4.71 1.68 5.77
CA VAL A 92 -4.58 2.66 4.68
C VAL A 92 -3.12 3.04 4.43
N VAL A 93 -2.37 3.34 5.49
CA VAL A 93 -0.95 3.70 5.40
C VAL A 93 -0.15 2.57 4.76
N LEU A 94 -0.39 1.32 5.15
CA LEU A 94 0.33 0.17 4.59
C LEU A 94 -0.04 -0.12 3.14
N ILE A 95 -1.31 0.05 2.75
CA ILE A 95 -1.74 -0.02 1.36
C ILE A 95 -1.05 1.05 0.51
N VAL A 96 -0.98 2.29 1.01
CA VAL A 96 -0.29 3.40 0.32
C VAL A 96 1.21 3.12 0.20
N LEU A 97 1.83 2.62 1.27
CA LEU A 97 3.25 2.25 1.29
C LEU A 97 3.54 1.14 0.26
N ALA A 98 2.64 0.16 0.16
CA ALA A 98 2.68 -0.89 -0.84
C ALA A 98 2.54 -0.35 -2.26
N ALA A 99 1.55 0.52 -2.50
CA ALA A 99 1.33 1.14 -3.81
C ALA A 99 2.53 1.99 -4.27
N ARG A 100 3.25 2.60 -3.33
CA ARG A 100 4.50 3.35 -3.56
C ARG A 100 5.74 2.47 -3.70
N ASN A 101 5.57 1.14 -3.65
CA ASN A 101 6.66 0.16 -3.74
C ASN A 101 7.78 0.41 -2.73
N ALA A 102 7.41 0.70 -1.48
CA ALA A 102 8.43 0.95 -0.46
C ALA A 102 9.22 -0.32 -0.13
N ARG A 103 10.40 -0.11 0.45
CA ARG A 103 11.26 -1.20 0.90
C ARG A 103 10.81 -1.71 2.25
N PHE A 104 11.11 -2.98 2.52
CA PHE A 104 10.90 -3.60 3.83
C PHE A 104 9.41 -3.64 4.25
N LEU A 105 8.52 -3.72 3.26
CA LEU A 105 7.08 -3.79 3.45
C LEU A 105 6.61 -4.85 4.48
N PRO A 106 7.17 -6.08 4.46
CA PRO A 106 6.80 -7.10 5.45
C PRO A 106 7.04 -6.66 6.91
N TYR A 107 8.13 -5.92 7.17
CA TYR A 107 8.42 -5.40 8.51
C TYR A 107 7.43 -4.34 8.94
N TRP A 108 7.09 -3.40 8.04
CA TRP A 108 6.05 -2.41 8.29
C TRP A 108 4.68 -3.07 8.53
N GLY A 109 4.39 -4.16 7.81
CA GLY A 109 3.21 -4.98 8.04
C GLY A 109 3.19 -5.59 9.45
N ILE A 110 4.30 -6.14 9.94
CA ILE A 110 4.40 -6.64 11.32
C ILE A 110 4.13 -5.52 12.33
N VAL A 111 4.73 -4.35 12.16
CA VAL A 111 4.49 -3.19 13.03
C VAL A 111 3.02 -2.79 13.02
N GLY A 112 2.38 -2.76 11.85
CA GLY A 112 0.94 -2.50 11.74
C GLY A 112 0.08 -3.55 12.43
N ALA A 113 0.43 -4.83 12.32
CA ALA A 113 -0.29 -5.91 12.99
C ALA A 113 -0.18 -5.81 14.52
N ILE A 114 1.02 -5.47 15.03
CA ILE A 114 1.23 -5.20 16.46
C ILE A 114 0.41 -3.99 16.91
N ALA A 115 0.35 -2.93 16.11
CA ALA A 115 -0.46 -1.75 16.42
C ALA A 115 -1.96 -2.10 16.48
N LEU A 116 -2.48 -2.91 15.56
CA LEU A 116 -3.86 -3.40 15.60
C LEU A 116 -4.12 -4.28 16.83
N ALA A 117 -3.18 -5.16 17.19
CA ALA A 117 -3.29 -5.96 18.41
C ALA A 117 -3.30 -5.07 19.66
N ALA A 118 -2.48 -4.01 19.70
CA ALA A 118 -2.50 -3.04 20.80
C ALA A 118 -3.84 -2.30 20.89
N ILE A 119 -4.43 -1.92 19.76
CA ILE A 119 -5.78 -1.33 19.72
C ILE A 119 -6.82 -2.29 20.32
N ALA A 120 -6.73 -3.58 19.98
CA ALA A 120 -7.63 -4.62 20.49
C ALA A 120 -7.57 -4.81 22.01
N THR A 121 -6.42 -4.53 22.64
CA THR A 121 -6.30 -4.60 24.10
C THR A 121 -7.23 -3.63 24.82
N GLY A 122 -7.59 -2.50 24.19
CA GLY A 122 -8.44 -1.48 24.81
C GLY A 122 -9.89 -1.91 25.03
N ASP A 123 -10.36 -2.92 24.30
CA ASP A 123 -11.71 -3.48 24.45
C ASP A 123 -11.76 -4.72 25.34
N LEU A 124 -10.60 -5.21 25.79
CA LEU A 124 -10.48 -6.37 26.67
C LEU A 124 -11.07 -6.08 28.05
N GLY A 125 -11.87 -7.00 28.60
CA GLY A 125 -12.55 -6.83 29.88
C GLY A 125 -13.83 -5.99 29.83
N ARG A 126 -14.10 -5.29 28.71
CA ARG A 126 -15.40 -4.66 28.43
C ARG A 126 -16.22 -5.47 27.44
N PHE A 127 -15.62 -5.88 26.33
CA PHE A 127 -16.28 -6.54 25.21
C PHE A 127 -15.40 -7.66 24.64
N ASP A 128 -15.20 -8.74 25.39
CA ASP A 128 -14.23 -9.80 25.05
C ASP A 128 -14.47 -10.46 23.68
N GLY A 129 -15.74 -10.64 23.28
CA GLY A 129 -16.05 -11.17 21.95
C GLY A 129 -15.63 -10.24 20.81
N LEU A 130 -15.66 -8.93 21.04
CA LEU A 130 -15.22 -7.93 20.09
C LEU A 130 -13.70 -7.85 20.05
N ALA A 131 -13.06 -7.82 21.22
CA ALA A 131 -11.60 -7.88 21.33
C ALA A 131 -11.04 -9.13 20.64
N ALA A 132 -11.68 -10.29 20.80
CA ALA A 132 -11.30 -11.53 20.12
C ALA A 132 -11.37 -11.40 18.57
N ALA A 133 -12.39 -10.72 18.05
CA ALA A 133 -12.50 -10.45 16.61
C ALA A 133 -11.38 -9.52 16.13
N GLU A 134 -11.08 -8.45 16.88
CA GLU A 134 -9.99 -7.52 16.55
C GLU A 134 -8.62 -8.21 16.61
N PHE A 135 -8.35 -9.04 17.62
CA PHE A 135 -7.14 -9.85 17.69
C PHE A 135 -7.03 -10.86 16.54
N THR A 136 -8.15 -11.45 16.12
CA THR A 136 -8.17 -12.35 14.96
C THR A 136 -7.76 -11.61 13.68
N VAL A 137 -8.28 -10.39 13.48
CA VAL A 137 -7.90 -9.53 12.36
C VAL A 137 -6.43 -9.13 12.42
N ALA A 138 -5.93 -8.77 13.60
CA ALA A 138 -4.50 -8.48 13.81
C ALA A 138 -3.61 -9.70 13.51
N GLY A 139 -4.04 -10.90 13.93
CA GLY A 139 -3.37 -12.15 13.62
C GLY A 139 -3.33 -12.45 12.12
N ALA A 140 -4.45 -12.25 11.41
CA ALA A 140 -4.49 -12.37 9.96
C ALA A 140 -3.55 -11.36 9.27
N ALA A 141 -3.53 -10.12 9.75
CA ALA A 141 -2.61 -9.08 9.25
C ALA A 141 -1.13 -9.46 9.45
N LEU A 142 -0.81 -10.07 10.60
CA LEU A 142 0.52 -10.59 10.89
C LEU A 142 0.89 -11.72 9.91
N LEU A 143 -0.01 -12.67 9.68
CA LEU A 143 0.22 -13.77 8.73
C LEU A 143 0.43 -13.27 7.30
N VAL A 144 -0.36 -12.31 6.83
CA VAL A 144 -0.16 -11.66 5.51
C VAL A 144 1.24 -11.05 5.42
N SER A 145 1.67 -10.37 6.48
CA SER A 145 2.96 -9.71 6.55
C SER A 145 4.12 -10.71 6.56
N LEU A 146 4.00 -11.80 7.33
CA LEU A 146 4.97 -12.89 7.37
C LEU A 146 5.06 -13.62 6.03
N ALA A 147 3.92 -13.95 5.41
CA ALA A 147 3.88 -14.61 4.10
C ALA A 147 4.56 -13.76 3.02
N SER A 148 4.47 -12.44 3.11
CA SER A 148 5.04 -11.52 2.13
C SER A 148 6.58 -11.53 2.08
N PHE A 149 7.26 -12.08 3.09
CA PHE A 149 8.71 -12.31 3.01
C PHE A 149 9.09 -13.25 1.85
N ALA A 150 8.20 -14.16 1.45
CA ALA A 150 8.42 -15.04 0.30
C ALA A 150 8.58 -14.26 -1.03
N GLY A 151 8.11 -13.00 -1.07
CA GLY A 151 8.15 -12.13 -2.24
C GLY A 151 9.23 -11.05 -2.23
N VAL A 152 10.14 -11.03 -1.25
CA VAL A 152 11.14 -9.97 -1.13
C VAL A 152 12.29 -10.18 -2.13
N LEU A 153 12.56 -9.16 -2.94
CA LEU A 153 13.71 -9.13 -3.83
C LEU A 153 15.01 -9.08 -3.02
N ARG A 154 15.91 -10.05 -3.27
CA ARG A 154 17.23 -10.14 -2.64
C ARG A 154 18.30 -9.55 -3.56
N ARG A 155 19.43 -9.13 -2.99
CA ARG A 155 20.61 -8.80 -3.81
C ARG A 155 21.08 -10.10 -4.48
N ALA A 156 21.39 -10.03 -5.77
CA ALA A 156 22.20 -11.08 -6.40
C ALA A 156 23.63 -10.92 -5.88
N ASP A 157 24.24 -12.02 -5.43
CA ASP A 157 25.66 -12.01 -5.13
C ASP A 157 26.43 -11.76 -6.45
N PRO A 158 27.51 -10.96 -6.43
CA PRO A 158 28.39 -10.85 -7.58
C PRO A 158 28.90 -12.25 -7.94
N ASP A 159 28.78 -12.64 -9.21
CA ASP A 159 29.35 -13.89 -9.68
C ASP A 159 30.88 -13.84 -9.45
N PRO A 160 31.49 -14.75 -8.67
CA PRO A 160 32.93 -14.73 -8.42
C PRO A 160 33.79 -14.97 -9.67
N ARG A 161 33.17 -15.16 -10.84
CA ARG A 161 33.83 -15.31 -12.15
C ARG A 161 33.92 -14.02 -12.99
N GLN A 162 33.51 -12.87 -12.45
CA GLN A 162 33.77 -11.54 -13.03
C GLN A 162 34.83 -10.80 -12.22
#